data_AF-A0A3B9MGK1-F1
#
_entry.id   AF-A0A3B9MGK1-F1
#
_cell.length_a   1.000
_cell.length_b   1.000
_cell.length_c   1.000
_cell.angle_alpha   90.00
_cell.angle_beta   90.00
_cell.angle_gamma   90.00
#
_symmetry.space_group_name_H-M   'P 1'
#
loop_
_entity.id
_entity.type
_entity.pdbx_description
1 polymer ?
#
loop_
_entity_poly.entity_id
_entity_poly.type
_entity_poly.pdbx_seq_one_letter_code
_entity_poly.pdbx_strand_id
1 'polypeptide(L)' 'VRKFYDLSLERHRVVFFALSWTVVHPIDPSSPMWGLTQKDLLDADAEILILLTGTDETLSQTVHSRSSYKADEIVWGA' A
#
# COMPACT_ATOMS: atom_id res chain seq x y z
N VAL A 1 15.37 -15.15 3.46
CA VAL A 1 14.12 -15.46 2.71
C VAL A 1 13.22 -14.24 2.81
N ARG A 2 12.74 -13.68 1.70
CA ARG A 2 11.77 -12.57 1.70
C ARG A 2 10.39 -13.07 2.15
N LYS A 3 9.71 -12.29 2.99
CA LYS A 3 8.34 -12.56 3.45
C LYS A 3 7.42 -11.49 2.89
N PHE A 4 6.21 -11.88 2.51
CA PHE A 4 5.17 -10.98 2.02
C PHE A 4 4.02 -10.98 3.01
N TYR A 5 3.49 -9.80 3.28
CA TYR A 5 2.37 -9.60 4.19
C TYR A 5 1.33 -8.75 3.48
N ASP A 6 0.07 -9.21 3.48
CA ASP A 6 -1.05 -8.38 3.03
C ASP A 6 -1.39 -7.36 4.12
N LEU A 7 -1.48 -6.10 3.72
CA LEU A 7 -1.83 -5.00 4.61
C LEU A 7 -3.32 -4.71 4.51
N SER A 8 -4.02 -4.80 5.64
CA SER A 8 -5.45 -4.47 5.72
C SER A 8 -5.68 -2.99 5.42
N LEU A 9 -6.54 -2.67 4.46
CA LEU A 9 -6.84 -1.28 4.13
C LEU A 9 -8.11 -0.82 4.83
N GLU A 10 -8.14 0.43 5.30
CA GLU A 10 -9.35 1.06 5.82
C GLU A 10 -10.49 0.99 4.79
N ARG A 11 -10.13 1.21 3.52
CA ARG A 11 -10.95 0.92 2.36
C ARG A 11 -10.11 0.18 1.35
N HIS A 12 -10.56 -1.00 0.90
CA HIS A 12 -9.85 -1.81 -0.09
C HIS A 12 -10.46 -1.71 -1.50
N ARG A 13 -11.62 -1.05 -1.64
CA ARG A 13 -12.31 -0.85 -2.93
C ARG A 13 -13.15 0.43 -2.91
N VAL A 14 -13.18 1.11 -4.05
CA VAL A 14 -14.15 2.17 -4.36
C VAL A 14 -14.99 1.71 -5.57
N VAL A 15 -16.27 2.10 -5.60
CA VAL A 15 -17.15 1.76 -6.72
C VAL A 15 -16.85 2.64 -7.94
N PHE A 16 -16.51 3.91 -7.69
CA PHE A 16 -16.17 4.88 -8.73
C PHE A 16 -14.91 5.63 -8.32
N PHE A 17 -13.94 5.74 -9.24
CA PHE A 17 -12.64 6.38 -9.01
C PHE A 17 -12.43 7.56 -9.97
N ALA A 18 -13.18 8.63 -9.75
CA ALA A 18 -13.21 9.80 -10.65
C ALA A 18 -12.01 10.74 -10.49
N LEU A 19 -11.43 10.80 -9.29
CA LEU A 19 -10.44 11.78 -8.88
C LEU A 19 -9.26 11.07 -8.17
N SER A 20 -8.98 11.44 -6.92
CA SER A 20 -7.91 10.87 -6.11
C SER A 20 -8.47 9.96 -5.01
N TRP A 21 -7.61 9.08 -4.53
CA TRP A 21 -7.92 8.14 -3.45
C TRP A 21 -6.69 7.96 -2.58
N THR A 22 -6.83 8.30 -1.31
CA THR A 22 -5.81 8.01 -0.29
C THR A 22 -6.01 6.58 0.21
N VAL A 23 -5.02 5.73 -0.04
CA VAL A 23 -4.98 4.36 0.47
C VAL A 23 -4.35 4.37 1.86
N VAL A 24 -5.06 3.82 2.84
CA VAL A 24 -4.64 3.84 4.24
C VAL A 24 -4.62 2.41 4.79
N HIS A 25 -3.47 2.00 5.32
CA HIS A 25 -3.33 0.82 6.17
C HIS A 25 -3.23 1.28 7.63
N PRO A 26 -4.23 1.00 8.47
CA PRO A 26 -4.12 1.24 9.91
C PRO A 26 -3.05 0.33 10.52
N ILE A 27 -2.07 0.94 11.19
CA ILE A 27 -1.06 0.19 11.96
C ILE A 27 -1.64 -0.05 13.35
N ASP A 28 -2.47 -1.08 13.48
CA ASP A 28 -3.02 -1.57 14.76
C ASP A 28 -2.26 -2.83 15.24
N PRO A 29 -2.55 -3.42 16.42
CA PRO A 29 -1.84 -4.61 16.91
C PRO A 29 -1.88 -5.85 16.02
N SER A 30 -2.77 -5.91 15.02
CA SER A 30 -2.82 -6.98 14.01
C SER A 30 -1.93 -6.70 12.80
N SER A 31 -1.46 -5.46 12.62
CA SER A 31 -0.57 -5.06 11.55
C SER A 31 0.81 -5.72 11.71
N PRO A 32 1.43 -6.23 10.62
CA PRO A 32 2.81 -6.70 10.65
C PRO A 32 3.82 -5.57 10.91
N MET A 33 3.39 -4.31 10.80
CA MET A 33 4.19 -3.13 11.07
C MET A 33 4.01 -2.59 12.50
N TRP A 34 3.15 -3.23 13.31
CA TRP A 34 2.93 -2.80 14.69
C TRP A 34 4.22 -2.83 15.51
N GLY A 35 4.56 -1.68 16.10
CA GLY A 35 5.76 -1.53 16.94
C GLY A 35 7.08 -1.43 16.18
N LEU A 36 7.07 -1.42 14.83
CA LEU A 36 8.28 -1.19 14.05
C LEU A 36 8.63 0.29 13.97
N THR A 37 9.92 0.58 14.03
CA THR A 37 10.48 1.92 13.84
C THR A 37 10.96 2.13 12.40
N GLN A 38 11.25 3.38 12.04
CA GLN A 38 11.88 3.71 10.76
C GLN A 38 13.18 2.94 10.53
N LYS A 39 13.99 2.80 11.58
CA LYS A 39 15.24 2.05 11.52
C LYS A 39 15.01 0.57 11.23
N ASP A 40 13.99 -0.03 11.85
CA ASP A 40 13.67 -1.45 11.62
C ASP A 40 13.28 -1.71 10.16
N LEU A 41 12.52 -0.79 9.55
CA LEU A 41 12.15 -0.89 8.13
C LEU A 41 13.37 -0.74 7.20
N LEU A 42 14.29 0.17 7.52
CA LEU A 42 15.53 0.37 6.75
C LEU A 42 16.46 -0.85 6.85
N ASP A 43 16.69 -1.32 8.08
CA ASP A 43 17.57 -2.48 8.34
C ASP A 43 17.02 -3.76 7.70
N ALA A 44 15.70 -3.85 7.51
CA ALA A 44 15.03 -4.98 6.85
C ALA A 44 14.96 -4.89 5.32
N ASP A 45 15.44 -3.81 4.68
CA ASP A 45 15.18 -3.50 3.26
C ASP A 45 13.68 -3.62 2.92
N ALA A 46 12.84 -3.04 3.79
CA ALA A 46 11.39 -3.13 3.64
C ALA A 46 10.92 -2.38 2.38
N GLU A 47 9.90 -2.93 1.74
CA GLU A 47 9.31 -2.37 0.53
C GLU A 47 7.80 -2.56 0.57
N ILE A 48 7.05 -1.48 0.37
CA ILE A 48 5.61 -1.49 0.26
C ILE A 48 5.27 -1.62 -1.22
N LEU A 49 4.50 -2.65 -1.57
CA LEU A 49 4.01 -2.87 -2.93
C LEU A 49 2.53 -2.50 -3.00
N ILE A 50 2.16 -1.70 -3.99
CA ILE A 50 0.78 -1.30 -4.27
C ILE A 50 0.37 -1.86 -5.63
N LEU A 51 -0.74 -2.59 -5.66
CA LEU A 51 -1.40 -3.04 -6.87
C LEU A 51 -2.82 -2.49 -6.90
N LEU A 52 -3.08 -1.58 -7.84
CA LEU A 52 -4.43 -1.09 -8.13
C LEU A 52 -4.96 -1.81 -9.37
N THR A 53 -6.19 -2.31 -9.28
CA THR A 53 -6.91 -2.88 -10.41
C THR A 53 -8.26 -2.20 -10.54
N GLY A 54 -8.65 -1.86 -11.76
CA GLY A 54 -9.93 -1.21 -12.05
C GLY A 54 -10.41 -1.56 -13.45
N THR A 55 -11.67 -1.22 -13.74
CA THR A 55 -12.22 -1.31 -15.10
C THR A 55 -12.23 0.08 -15.70
N ASP A 56 -11.58 0.24 -16.85
CA ASP A 56 -11.71 1.43 -17.68
C ASP A 56 -13.04 1.34 -18.45
N GLU A 57 -13.97 2.24 -18.16
CA GLU A 57 -15.30 2.24 -18.78
C GLU A 57 -15.27 2.61 -20.27
N THR A 58 -14.28 3.41 -20.70
CA THR A 58 -14.17 3.85 -22.10
C THR A 58 -13.74 2.70 -23.00
N LEU A 59 -12.78 1.90 -22.52
CA LEU A 59 -12.24 0.75 -23.26
C LEU A 59 -12.94 -0.56 -22.90
N SER A 60 -13.75 -0.57 -21.83
CA SER A 60 -14.36 -1.77 -21.24
C SER A 60 -13.31 -2.85 -20.93
N GLN A 61 -12.16 -2.44 -20.40
CA GLN A 61 -11.02 -3.32 -20.09
C GLN A 61 -10.59 -3.21 -18.64
N THR A 62 -10.01 -4.29 -18.12
CA THR A 62 -9.35 -4.25 -16.81
C THR A 62 -7.97 -3.64 -16.96
N VAL A 63 -7.70 -2.60 -16.18
CA VAL A 63 -6.40 -1.93 -16.11
C VAL A 63 -5.74 -2.23 -14.77
N HIS A 64 -4.41 -2.26 -14.77
CA HIS A 64 -3.60 -2.47 -13.58
C HIS A 64 -2.55 -1.38 -13.46
N SER A 65 -2.40 -0.81 -12.27
CA SER A 65 -1.29 0.07 -11.91
C SER A 65 -0.51 -0.55 -10.77
N ARG A 66 0.82 -0.44 -10.83
CA ARG A 66 1.75 -0.97 -9.84
C ARG A 66 2.69 0.14 -9.42
N SER A 67 2.92 0.25 -8.12
CA SER A 67 3.90 1.16 -7.54
C SER A 67 4.57 0.47 -6.35
N SER A 68 5.81 0.85 -6.06
CA SER A 68 6.48 0.43 -4.84
C SER A 68 7.19 1.59 -4.17
N TYR A 69 7.35 1.48 -2.86
CA TYR A 69 8.04 2.44 -2.02
C TYR A 69 8.99 1.70 -1.08
N LYS A 70 10.26 2.07 -1.14
CA LYS A 70 11.28 1.60 -0.20
C LYS A 70 11.17 2.33 1.14
N ALA A 71 11.77 1.75 2.17
CA ALA A 71 11.73 2.27 3.53
C ALA A 71 12.24 3.73 3.66
N ASP A 72 13.17 4.15 2.80
CA ASP A 72 13.71 5.51 2.75
C ASP A 72 12.79 6.52 2.04
N GLU A 73 11.78 6.05 1.29
CA GLU A 73 10.75 6.88 0.67
C GLU A 73 9.56 7.14 1.62
N ILE A 74 9.52 6.50 2.79
CA ILE A 74 8.47 6.68 3.79
C ILE A 74 8.77 7.92 4.64
N VAL A 75 7.87 8.90 4.60
CA VAL A 75 7.92 10.10 5.45
C VAL A 75 7.17 9.85 6.75
N TRP A 76 7.89 9.94 7.88
CA TRP A 76 7.33 9.68 9.21
C TRP A 76 6.79 10.97 9.84
N GLY A 77 5.58 10.90 10.41
CA GLY A 77 4.95 12.04 11.10
C GLY A 77 4.54 13.20 10.18
N ALA A 78 4.30 12.91 8.90
CA ALA A 78 3.83 13.86 7.89
C ALA A 78 2.43 14.43 8.19
#